data_AF-A0A2D6HF91-F1
#
_entry.id   AF-A0A2D6HF91-F1
#
_cell.length_a   1.000
_cell.length_b   1.000
_cell.length_c   1.000
_cell.angle_alpha   90.00
_cell.angle_beta   90.00
_cell.angle_gamma   90.00
#
_symmetry.space_group_name_H-M   'P 1'
#
loop_
_entity.id
_entity.type
_entity.pdbx_description
1 polymer ?
#
loop_
_entity_poly.entity_id
_entity_poly.type
_entity_poly.pdbx_seq_one_letter_code
_entity_poly.pdbx_strand_id
1 'polypeptide(L)' 'MNHDYGRYAGLGLTYAGTIVVMGALGYALDNALDSLPWGMIAGIGLGAVGGFLSLLNKVPGGRPRPPHEHTPPNP' A
#
# COMPACT_ATOMS: atom_id res chain seq x y z
N MET A 1 8.05 22.27 -3.24
CA MET A 1 7.71 21.25 -4.27
C MET A 1 8.43 19.90 -4.10
N ASN A 2 9.24 19.65 -3.05
CA ASN A 2 10.08 18.44 -2.97
C ASN A 2 9.63 17.37 -1.95
N HIS A 3 8.59 17.63 -1.15
CA HIS A 3 8.20 16.74 -0.04
C HIS A 3 7.28 15.58 -0.46
N ASP A 4 6.47 15.78 -1.49
CA ASP A 4 5.44 14.80 -1.87
C ASP A 4 6.04 13.59 -2.60
N TYR A 5 7.06 13.81 -3.44
CA TYR A 5 7.75 12.73 -4.17
C TYR A 5 8.39 11.70 -3.22
N GLY A 6 9.00 12.14 -2.12
CA GLY A 6 9.59 11.23 -1.12
C GLY A 6 8.52 10.37 -0.43
N ARG A 7 7.34 10.93 -0.19
CA ARG A 7 6.21 10.21 0.42
C ARG A 7 5.61 9.17 -0.53
N TYR A 8 5.47 9.49 -1.81
CA TYR A 8 5.01 8.54 -2.83
C TYR A 8 6.06 7.45 -3.12
N ALA A 9 7.34 7.80 -3.15
CA ALA A 9 8.43 6.83 -3.30
C ALA A 9 8.48 5.83 -2.13
N GLY A 10 8.32 6.32 -0.89
CA GLY A 10 8.24 5.45 0.30
C GLY A 10 7.03 4.51 0.30
N LEU A 11 5.89 4.96 -0.21
CA LEU A 11 4.71 4.11 -0.42
C LEU A 11 4.97 3.02 -1.46
N GLY A 12 5.62 3.35 -2.58
CA GLY A 12 5.99 2.39 -3.62
C GLY A 12 6.99 1.34 -3.13
N LEU A 13 8.02 1.75 -2.37
CA LEU A 13 9.00 0.84 -1.77
C LEU A 13 8.34 -0.13 -0.78
N THR A 14 7.44 0.38 0.06
CA THR A 14 6.69 -0.44 1.02
C THR A 14 5.85 -1.49 0.28
N TYR A 15 5.22 -1.10 -0.82
CA TYR A 15 4.41 -2.00 -1.65
C TYR A 15 5.24 -3.11 -2.30
N ALA A 16 6.36 -2.74 -2.93
CA ALA A 16 7.29 -3.70 -3.51
C ALA A 16 7.83 -4.66 -2.43
N GLY A 17 8.19 -4.12 -1.26
CA GLY A 17 8.61 -4.91 -0.10
C GLY A 17 7.57 -5.92 0.34
N THR A 18 6.29 -5.55 0.44
CA THR A 18 5.22 -6.48 0.79
C THR A 18 5.05 -7.62 -0.21
N ILE A 19 5.19 -7.35 -1.51
CA ILE A 19 5.13 -8.38 -2.55
C ILE A 19 6.31 -9.34 -2.43
N VAL A 20 7.53 -8.81 -2.28
CA VAL A 20 8.75 -9.63 -2.16
C VAL A 20 8.69 -10.51 -0.93
N VAL A 21 8.25 -9.98 0.22
CA VAL A 21 8.13 -10.75 1.46
C VAL A 21 7.09 -11.87 1.31
N MET A 22 5.91 -11.58 0.78
CA MET A 22 4.89 -12.62 0.61
C MET A 22 5.24 -13.63 -0.47
N GLY A 23 5.89 -13.21 -1.55
CA GLY A 23 6.42 -14.12 -2.56
C GLY A 23 7.51 -15.03 -2.00
N ALA A 24 8.43 -14.49 -1.20
CA ALA A 24 9.46 -15.28 -0.54
C ALA A 24 8.87 -16.29 0.47
N LEU A 25 7.83 -15.90 1.21
CA LEU A 25 7.10 -16.82 2.09
C LEU A 25 6.40 -17.92 1.30
N GLY A 26 5.77 -17.58 0.18
CA GLY A 26 5.15 -18.56 -0.71
C GLY A 26 6.16 -19.52 -1.33
N TYR A 27 7.32 -19.02 -1.75
CA TYR A 27 8.43 -19.82 -2.26
C TYR A 27 9.00 -20.78 -1.20
N ALA A 28 9.15 -20.30 0.04
CA ALA A 28 9.60 -21.14 1.14
C ALA A 28 8.59 -22.25 1.45
N LEU A 29 7.29 -21.95 1.34
CA LEU A 29 6.22 -22.93 1.53
C LEU A 29 6.22 -23.99 0.40
N ASP A 30 6.40 -23.56 -0.86
CA ASP A 30 6.49 -24.47 -1.99
C ASP A 30 7.69 -25.41 -1.86
N ASN A 31 8.86 -24.90 -1.46
CA ASN A 31 10.05 -25.72 -1.21
C ASN A 31 9.86 -26.70 -0.04
N ALA A 32 9.09 -26.33 0.98
CA ALA A 32 8.83 -27.22 2.12
C ALA A 32 7.85 -28.36 1.76
N LEU A 33 6.99 -28.15 0.77
CA LEU A 33 5.96 -29.10 0.35
C LEU A 33 6.34 -29.86 -0.93
N ASP A 34 7.52 -29.59 -1.50
CA ASP A 34 8.00 -30.09 -2.79
C ASP A 34 6.96 -29.91 -3.91
N SER A 35 6.19 -28.82 -3.82
CA SER A 35 5.08 -28.54 -4.71
C SER A 35 5.50 -27.66 -5.88
N LEU A 36 4.74 -27.76 -6.98
CA LEU A 36 4.76 -26.75 -8.05
C LEU A 36 4.59 -25.33 -7.44
N PRO A 37 5.10 -24.26 -8.08
CA PRO A 37 5.30 -22.93 -7.48
C PRO A 37 4.01 -22.12 -7.24
N TRP A 38 2.95 -22.79 -6.78
CA TRP A 38 1.62 -22.23 -6.56
C TRP A 38 1.56 -21.38 -5.30
N GLY A 39 2.27 -21.75 -4.23
CA GLY A 39 2.38 -20.97 -3.01
C GLY A 39 3.07 -19.64 -3.24
N MET A 40 4.13 -19.60 -4.06
CA MET A 40 4.81 -18.38 -4.49
C MET A 40 3.87 -17.49 -5.31
N ILE A 41 3.14 -18.05 -6.28
CA ILE A 41 2.18 -17.30 -7.10
C ILE A 41 1.06 -16.73 -6.20
N ALA A 42 0.49 -17.55 -5.32
CA ALA A 42 -0.55 -17.13 -4.38
C ALA A 42 -0.03 -16.07 -3.40
N GLY A 43 1.21 -16.22 -2.91
CA GLY A 43 1.89 -15.27 -2.04
C GLY A 43 2.11 -13.93 -2.73
N ILE A 44 2.65 -13.92 -3.94
CA ILE A 44 2.80 -12.70 -4.75
C ILE A 44 1.45 -12.04 -5.01
N GLY A 45 0.43 -12.82 -5.37
CA GLY A 45 -0.93 -12.33 -5.60
C GLY A 45 -1.53 -11.68 -4.34
N LEU A 46 -1.44 -12.34 -3.19
CA LEU A 46 -1.90 -11.81 -1.91
C LEU A 46 -1.12 -10.57 -1.48
N GLY A 47 0.21 -10.56 -1.63
CA GLY A 47 1.05 -9.41 -1.35
C GLY A 47 0.69 -8.21 -2.24
N ALA A 48 0.44 -8.46 -3.52
CA ALA A 48 0.05 -7.43 -4.48
C ALA A 48 -1.34 -6.86 -4.19
N VAL A 49 -2.34 -7.70 -3.91
CA VAL A 49 -3.70 -7.26 -3.60
C VAL A 49 -3.75 -6.57 -2.22
N GLY A 50 -3.20 -7.20 -1.18
CA GLY A 50 -3.19 -6.65 0.17
C GLY A 50 -2.39 -5.35 0.28
N GLY A 51 -1.22 -5.30 -0.37
CA GLY A 51 -0.41 -4.09 -0.44
C GLY A 51 -1.14 -2.97 -1.19
N PHE A 52 -1.85 -3.28 -2.28
CA PHE A 52 -2.59 -2.30 -3.06
C PHE A 52 -3.79 -1.74 -2.29
N LEU A 53 -4.56 -2.59 -1.60
CA LEU A 53 -5.62 -2.14 -0.70
C LEU A 53 -5.07 -1.25 0.44
N SER A 54 -3.89 -1.56 0.97
CA SER A 54 -3.22 -0.71 1.95
C SER A 54 -2.84 0.66 1.39
N LEU A 55 -2.40 0.72 0.13
CA LEU A 55 -2.12 1.98 -0.56
C LEU A 55 -3.38 2.82 -0.72
N LEU A 56 -4.48 2.22 -1.18
CA LEU A 56 -5.77 2.91 -1.34
C LEU A 56 -6.27 3.51 -0.01
N ASN A 57 -6.15 2.76 1.09
CA ASN A 57 -6.54 3.26 2.41
C ASN A 57 -5.63 4.38 2.94
N LYS A 58 -4.37 4.44 2.49
CA LYS A 58 -3.39 5.46 2.91
C LYS A 58 -3.47 6.75 2.09
N VAL A 59 -4.17 6.75 0.97
CA VAL A 59 -4.49 7.98 0.23
C VAL A 59 -5.76 8.56 0.87
N PRO A 60 -5.67 9.64 1.68
CA PRO A 60 -6.85 10.28 2.21
C PRO A 60 -7.67 10.83 1.04
N GLY A 61 -8.80 10.18 0.75
CA GLY A 61 -9.85 10.76 -0.09
C GLY A 61 -10.15 12.14 0.46
N GLY A 62 -10.01 13.17 -0.39
CA GLY A 62 -9.90 14.57 0.01
C GLY A 62 -10.77 14.89 1.20
N ARG A 63 -10.12 15.25 2.33
CA ARG A 63 -10.84 15.72 3.52
C ARG A 63 -11.84 16.78 3.05
N PRO A 64 -13.14 16.66 3.39
CA PRO A 64 -14.08 17.74 3.18
C PRO A 64 -13.45 19.00 3.78
N ARG A 65 -13.28 20.06 2.96
CA ARG A 65 -12.86 21.35 3.47
C ARG A 65 -13.81 21.70 4.62
N PRO A 66 -13.32 22.01 5.83
CA PRO A 66 -14.20 22.49 6.88
C PRO A 66 -14.99 23.68 6.33
N PRO A 67 -16.30 23.78 6.61
CA PRO A 67 -17.12 24.90 6.16
C PRO A 67 -16.40 26.20 6.51
N HIS A 68 -16.23 27.08 5.52
CA HIS A 68 -15.71 28.42 5.76
C HIS A 68 -16.59 29.07 6.83
N GLU A 69 -16.04 29.24 8.02
CA GLU A 69 -16.67 29.98 9.10
C GLU A 69 -16.86 31.41 8.58
N HIS A 70 -18.10 31.77 8.24
CA HIS A 70 -18.46 33.15 7.93
C HIS A 70 -18.34 33.95 9.22
N THR A 71 -17.13 34.43 9.52
CA THR A 71 -16.95 35.47 10.53
C THR A 71 -17.57 36.74 9.96
N PRO A 72 -18.66 37.27 10.53
CA PRO A 72 -19.21 38.54 10.09
C PRO A 72 -18.16 39.64 10.31
N PRO A 73 -18.11 40.67 9.44
CA PRO A 73 -17.17 41.77 9.63
C PRO A 73 -17.47 42.46 10.97
N ASN A 74 -16.42 42.67 11.75
CA ASN A 74 -16.49 43.42 13.00
C ASN A 74 -16.89 44.87 12.68
N PRO A 75 -17.87 45.47 13.38
CA PRO A 75 -18.34 46.83 13.11
C PRO A 75 -17.26 47.90 13.32
#